data_AF-A0A4Y2DK00-F1
#
_entry.id   AF-A0A4Y2DK00-F1
#
_cell.length_a   1.000
_cell.length_b   1.000
_cell.length_c   1.000
_cell.angle_alpha   90.00
_cell.angle_beta   90.00
_cell.angle_gamma   90.00
#
_symmetry.space_group_name_H-M   'P 1'
#
loop_
_entity.id
_entity.type
_entity.pdbx_description
1 polymer ?
#
loop_
_entity_poly.entity_id
_entity_poly.type
_entity_poly.pdbx_seq_one_letter_code
_entity_poly.pdbx_strand_id
1 'polypeptide(L)'
;MLNLKVGSSIMLLRNLDPPKLCNGTGLCVSKLIANVIQATILKDNNKCGSVFIPRIPLIPTDMPFEFKRLQFPVRFALAITINKVQGQSLKVACINLETPYFSHDQLYVSFSRVRTPRNLCMYAPNVKTKSVVHPKALE
;
A
#
# COMPACT_ATOMS: atom_id res chain seq x y z
N MET A 1 -10.68 -5.84 -14.40
CA MET A 1 -10.04 -4.78 -15.22
C MET A 1 -9.41 -3.77 -14.27
N LEU A 2 -8.26 -3.18 -14.59
CA LEU A 2 -7.63 -2.18 -13.71
C LEU A 2 -8.11 -0.78 -14.14
N ASN A 3 -8.93 -0.15 -13.31
CA ASN A 3 -9.47 1.18 -13.57
C ASN A 3 -8.73 2.19 -12.68
N LEU A 4 -7.94 3.07 -13.30
CA LEU A 4 -7.19 4.12 -12.61
C LEU A 4 -7.70 5.49 -13.02
N LYS A 5 -7.54 6.48 -12.12
CA LYS A 5 -7.74 7.90 -12.41
C LYS A 5 -6.48 8.68 -12.05
N VAL A 6 -6.26 9.82 -12.68
CA VAL A 6 -5.22 10.78 -12.28
C VAL A 6 -5.43 11.16 -10.80
N GLY A 7 -4.34 11.23 -10.04
CA GLY A 7 -4.33 11.44 -8.60
C GLY A 7 -4.48 10.18 -7.74
N SER A 8 -4.75 9.02 -8.34
CA SER A 8 -4.86 7.76 -7.59
C SER A 8 -3.52 7.31 -7.03
N SER A 9 -3.52 6.86 -5.78
CA SER A 9 -2.37 6.16 -5.18
C SER A 9 -2.33 4.71 -5.66
N ILE A 10 -1.18 4.27 -6.15
CA ILE A 10 -0.94 2.91 -6.63
C ILE A 10 0.37 2.37 -6.05
N MET A 11 0.53 1.05 -6.07
CA MET A 11 1.72 0.35 -5.59
C MET A 11 2.24 -0.59 -6.66
N LEU A 12 3.55 -0.61 -6.86
CA LEU A 12 4.22 -1.48 -7.80
C LEU A 12 4.24 -2.94 -7.29
N LEU A 13 3.99 -3.89 -8.19
CA LEU A 13 3.88 -5.34 -7.88
C LEU A 13 5.13 -6.14 -8.27
N ARG A 14 6.03 -5.55 -9.05
CA ARG A 14 7.23 -6.19 -9.58
C ARG A 14 8.39 -5.21 -9.54
N ASN A 15 9.60 -5.72 -9.47
CA ASN A 15 10.79 -4.91 -9.66
C ASN A 15 10.89 -4.51 -11.13
N LEU A 16 11.07 -3.22 -11.40
CA LEU A 16 11.29 -2.70 -12.75
C LEU A 16 12.69 -2.12 -12.90
N ASP A 17 13.14 -1.35 -11.91
CA ASP A 17 14.43 -0.66 -11.94
C ASP A 17 15.00 -0.55 -10.51
N PRO A 18 15.55 -1.63 -9.95
CA PRO A 18 16.18 -1.60 -8.63
C PRO A 18 17.42 -0.68 -8.61
N PRO A 19 17.63 0.12 -7.54
CA PRO A 19 16.89 0.13 -6.27
C PRO A 19 15.73 1.14 -6.23
N LYS A 20 15.40 1.80 -7.35
CA LYS A 20 14.46 2.93 -7.40
C LYS A 20 13.00 2.50 -7.51
N LEU A 21 12.71 1.53 -8.38
CA LEU A 21 11.38 1.00 -8.67
C LEU A 21 11.32 -0.49 -8.32
N CYS A 22 11.07 -0.75 -7.04
CA CYS A 22 10.98 -2.08 -6.47
C CYS A 22 9.52 -2.44 -6.17
N ASN A 23 9.26 -3.73 -5.96
CA ASN A 23 7.98 -4.20 -5.46
C ASN A 23 7.64 -3.48 -4.13
N GLY A 24 6.43 -2.96 -4.03
CA GLY A 24 5.97 -2.19 -2.88
C GLY A 24 6.23 -0.68 -2.98
N THR A 25 6.95 -0.18 -4.00
CA THR A 25 7.11 1.27 -4.20
C THR A 25 5.74 1.92 -4.39
N GLY A 26 5.42 2.89 -3.53
CA GLY A 26 4.22 3.72 -3.62
C GLY A 26 4.38 4.79 -4.70
N LEU A 27 3.35 4.96 -5.52
CA LEU A 27 3.33 5.92 -6.63
C LEU A 27 1.99 6.67 -6.63
N CYS A 28 2.00 7.90 -7.11
CA CYS A 28 0.77 8.66 -7.41
C CYS A 28 0.66 8.87 -8.92
N VAL A 29 -0.50 8.52 -9.51
CA VAL A 29 -0.75 8.66 -10.94
C VAL A 29 -0.79 10.13 -11.32
N SER A 30 0.11 10.57 -12.19
CA SER A 30 0.12 11.95 -12.72
C SER A 30 -0.56 12.04 -14.09
N LYS A 31 -0.39 11.04 -14.96
CA LYS A 31 -1.02 10.99 -16.28
C LYS A 31 -1.27 9.55 -16.73
N LEU A 32 -2.39 9.34 -17.42
CA LEU A 32 -2.72 8.07 -18.05
C LEU A 32 -2.60 8.22 -19.57
N ILE A 33 -1.80 7.36 -20.19
CA ILE A 33 -1.60 7.26 -21.63
C ILE A 33 -1.96 5.81 -22.02
N ALA A 34 -2.36 5.57 -23.28
CA ALA A 34 -2.91 4.28 -23.73
C ALA A 34 -2.16 3.03 -23.24
N ASN A 35 -0.82 3.05 -23.25
CA ASN A 35 0.02 1.92 -22.85
C ASN A 35 1.04 2.23 -21.76
N VAL A 36 0.97 3.42 -21.15
CA VAL A 36 1.96 3.89 -20.16
C VAL A 36 1.25 4.69 -19.08
N ILE A 37 1.58 4.40 -17.83
CA ILE A 37 1.17 5.21 -16.68
C ILE A 37 2.34 6.11 -16.31
N GLN A 38 2.14 7.43 -16.34
CA GLN A 38 3.07 8.36 -15.71
C GLN A 38 2.69 8.49 -14.24
N ALA A 39 3.67 8.33 -13.35
CA ALA A 39 3.45 8.43 -11.92
C ALA A 39 4.64 9.10 -11.22
N THR A 40 4.40 9.67 -10.05
CA THR A 40 5.45 10.21 -9.18
C THR A 40 5.70 9.28 -8.01
N ILE A 41 6.96 9.03 -7.67
CA ILE A 41 7.32 8.19 -6.52
C ILE A 41 6.96 8.89 -5.22
N LEU A 42 6.20 8.18 -4.37
CA LEU A 42 5.87 8.60 -3.01
C LEU A 42 7.00 8.12 -2.09
N LYS A 43 7.95 9.00 -1.76
CA LYS A 43 9.02 8.74 -0.79
C LYS A 43 8.91 9.76 0.33
N ASP A 44 9.14 9.34 1.57
CA ASP A 44 9.10 10.22 2.74
C ASP A 44 9.99 11.45 2.49
N ASN A 45 9.37 12.63 2.66
CA ASN A 45 9.93 13.98 2.50
C ASN A 45 10.32 14.50 1.10
N ASN A 46 10.28 13.72 0.00
CA ASN A 46 10.57 14.28 -1.33
C ASN A 46 9.80 13.56 -2.45
N LYS A 47 9.12 14.33 -3.32
CA LYS A 47 8.61 13.83 -4.61
C LYS A 47 9.81 13.42 -5.47
N CYS A 48 10.10 12.13 -5.54
CA CYS A 48 11.29 11.63 -6.20
C CYS A 48 10.99 11.28 -7.66
N GLY A 49 11.10 12.26 -8.55
CA GLY A 49 11.05 12.06 -10.01
C GLY A 49 9.72 11.54 -10.58
N SER A 50 9.45 11.91 -11.84
CA SER A 50 8.41 11.25 -12.64
C SER A 50 8.96 9.93 -13.18
N VAL A 51 8.14 8.88 -13.16
CA VAL A 51 8.44 7.58 -13.74
C VAL A 51 7.34 7.16 -14.69
N PHE A 52 7.71 6.32 -15.65
CA PHE A 52 6.79 5.76 -16.63
C PHE A 52 6.69 4.26 -16.40
N ILE A 53 5.48 3.76 -16.18
CA ILE A 53 5.19 2.36 -15.92
C ILE A 53 4.56 1.76 -17.18
N PRO A 54 5.29 0.91 -17.93
CA PRO A 54 4.73 0.21 -19.07
C PRO A 54 3.92 -1.01 -18.63
N ARG A 55 3.16 -1.60 -19.56
CA ARG A 55 2.56 -2.91 -19.36
C ARG A 55 3.64 -3.98 -19.51
N ILE A 56 3.68 -4.94 -18.59
CA ILE A 56 4.60 -6.08 -18.65
C ILE A 56 3.82 -7.39 -18.80
N PRO A 57 4.43 -8.44 -19.37
CA PRO A 57 3.85 -9.77 -19.33
C PRO A 57 3.76 -10.27 -17.89
N LEU A 58 2.57 -10.70 -17.50
CA LEU A 58 2.30 -11.40 -16.26
C LEU A 58 2.00 -12.86 -16.60
N ILE A 59 2.87 -13.75 -16.14
CA ILE A 59 2.76 -15.19 -16.35
C ILE A 59 2.43 -15.80 -14.98
N PRO A 60 1.22 -16.32 -14.76
CA PRO A 60 0.91 -17.11 -13.57
C PRO A 60 1.63 -18.46 -13.68
N THR A 61 2.28 -18.88 -12.60
CA THR A 61 2.95 -20.19 -12.51
C THR A 61 2.01 -21.31 -12.06
N ASP A 62 0.83 -20.97 -11.54
CA ASP A 62 -0.02 -21.90 -10.81
C ASP A 62 -1.18 -22.45 -11.66
N MET A 63 -1.04 -22.42 -12.98
CA MET A 63 -2.08 -22.85 -13.93
C MET A 63 -1.60 -24.07 -14.74
N PRO A 64 -2.50 -25.02 -15.06
CA PRO A 64 -2.16 -26.22 -15.84
C PRO A 64 -1.85 -25.94 -17.33
N PHE A 65 -1.82 -24.67 -17.73
CA PHE A 65 -1.53 -24.22 -19.09
C PHE A 65 -0.74 -22.91 -19.06
N GLU A 66 0.03 -22.66 -20.12
CA GLU A 66 0.76 -21.41 -20.28
C GLU A 66 -0.20 -20.24 -20.53
N PHE A 67 -0.25 -19.30 -19.58
CA PHE A 67 -1.05 -18.09 -19.70
C PHE A 67 -0.16 -16.86 -19.62
N LYS A 68 -0.23 -15.99 -20.62
CA LYS A 68 0.50 -14.71 -20.63
C LYS A 68 -0.48 -13.56 -20.74
N ARG A 69 -0.48 -12.68 -19.75
CA ARG A 69 -1.33 -11.48 -19.73
C ARG A 69 -0.49 -10.22 -19.75
N LEU A 70 -0.69 -9.35 -20.75
CA LEU A 70 -0.05 -8.04 -20.76
C LEU A 70 -0.80 -7.07 -19.83
N GLN A 71 -0.17 -6.64 -18.74
CA GLN A 71 -0.83 -5.79 -17.74
C GLN A 71 0.16 -4.84 -17.06
N PHE A 72 -0.34 -3.70 -16.57
CA PHE A 72 0.47 -2.83 -15.71
C PHE A 72 0.79 -3.55 -14.40
N PRO A 73 2.06 -3.57 -13.95
CA PRO A 73 2.46 -4.24 -12.72
C PRO A 73 2.12 -3.38 -11.49
N VAL A 74 0.89 -2.91 -11.37
CA VAL A 74 0.45 -2.03 -10.29
C VAL A 74 -0.90 -2.46 -9.73
N ARG A 75 -1.13 -2.13 -8.46
CA ARG A 75 -2.43 -2.25 -7.79
C ARG A 75 -2.82 -0.92 -7.15
N PHE A 76 -4.12 -0.73 -6.92
CA PHE A 76 -4.61 0.43 -6.17
C PHE A 76 -4.07 0.39 -4.72
N ALA A 77 -3.61 1.53 -4.20
CA ALA A 77 -3.05 1.68 -2.84
C ALA A 77 -3.87 2.68 -1.99
N LEU A 78 -5.19 2.47 -1.93
CA LEU A 78 -6.15 3.26 -1.13
C LEU A 78 -6.07 2.85 0.35
N ALA A 79 -6.07 1.55 0.57
CA ALA A 79 -5.91 0.92 1.86
C ALA A 79 -4.76 -0.08 1.75
N ILE A 80 -3.83 -0.01 2.70
CA ILE A 80 -2.73 -0.95 2.82
C ILE A 80 -2.99 -1.76 4.09
N THR A 81 -2.82 -3.07 4.01
CA THR A 81 -2.97 -3.93 5.19
C THR A 81 -1.86 -3.63 6.20
N ILE A 82 -2.15 -3.83 7.48
CA ILE A 82 -1.19 -3.54 8.57
C ILE A 82 0.14 -4.27 8.38
N ASN A 83 0.08 -5.53 7.95
CA ASN A 83 1.29 -6.32 7.65
C ASN A 83 2.14 -5.71 6.53
N LYS A 84 1.52 -4.98 5.59
CA LYS A 84 2.23 -4.37 4.45
C LYS A 84 2.82 -3.00 4.78
N VAL A 85 2.30 -2.29 5.78
CA VAL A 85 2.91 -1.05 6.29
C VAL A 85 3.92 -1.30 7.41
N GLN A 86 4.06 -2.54 7.90
CA GLN A 86 5.07 -2.88 8.91
C GLN A 86 6.48 -2.51 8.42
N GLY A 87 7.21 -1.74 9.23
CA GLY A 87 8.52 -1.19 8.89
C GLY A 87 8.49 0.16 8.17
N GLN A 88 7.32 0.68 7.78
CA GLN A 88 7.17 2.01 7.18
C GLN A 88 6.67 3.04 8.19
N SER A 89 7.06 4.30 8.02
CA SER A 89 6.49 5.44 8.76
C SER A 89 5.48 6.15 7.86
N LEU A 90 4.34 6.58 8.42
CA LEU A 90 3.28 7.29 7.71
C LEU A 90 3.11 8.68 8.34
N LYS A 91 2.98 9.71 7.50
CA LYS A 91 2.71 11.08 7.97
C LYS A 91 1.28 11.21 8.51
N VAL A 92 0.32 10.58 7.83
CA VAL A 92 -1.10 10.55 8.16
C VAL A 92 -1.63 9.15 7.86
N ALA A 93 -2.45 8.58 8.73
CA ALA A 93 -3.11 7.30 8.49
C ALA A 93 -4.55 7.31 9.01
N CYS A 94 -5.42 6.57 8.32
CA CYS A 94 -6.74 6.24 8.82
C CYS A 94 -6.83 4.73 9.01
N ILE A 95 -7.25 4.29 10.19
CA ILE A 95 -7.43 2.88 10.52
C ILE A 95 -8.93 2.57 10.42
N ASN A 96 -9.28 1.64 9.54
CA ASN A 96 -10.63 1.09 9.47
C ASN A 96 -10.76 -0.11 10.42
N LEU A 97 -11.69 -0.02 11.38
CA LEU A 97 -12.00 -1.02 12.39
C LEU A 97 -13.42 -1.61 12.23
N GLU A 98 -14.00 -1.59 11.03
CA GLU A 98 -15.27 -2.26 10.76
C GLU A 98 -15.23 -3.76 11.08
N THR A 99 -14.09 -4.41 10.88
CA THR A 99 -13.85 -5.82 11.22
C THR A 99 -12.90 -5.91 12.42
N PRO A 100 -13.21 -6.73 13.44
CA PRO A 100 -12.31 -6.91 14.59
C PRO A 100 -10.98 -7.56 14.19
N TYR A 101 -9.92 -7.19 14.90
CA TYR A 101 -8.56 -7.71 14.67
C TYR A 101 -8.47 -9.22 14.88
N PHE A 102 -7.67 -9.87 14.03
CA PHE A 102 -7.48 -11.31 14.05
C PHE A 102 -6.24 -11.75 14.85
N SER A 103 -5.29 -10.86 15.16
CA SER A 103 -4.07 -11.24 15.89
C SER A 103 -3.52 -10.17 16.86
N HIS A 104 -2.76 -10.64 17.85
CA HIS A 104 -2.03 -9.86 18.85
C HIS A 104 -1.14 -8.79 18.17
N ASP A 105 -0.97 -7.63 18.80
CA ASP A 105 -0.16 -6.48 18.36
C ASP A 105 -0.54 -5.75 17.06
N GLN A 106 -1.52 -6.17 16.27
CA GLN A 106 -1.85 -5.48 15.01
C GLN A 106 -2.29 -4.02 15.24
N LEU A 107 -3.02 -3.76 16.33
CA LEU A 107 -3.42 -2.41 16.71
C LEU A 107 -2.19 -1.56 17.09
N TYR A 108 -1.30 -2.09 17.92
CA TYR A 108 -0.06 -1.39 18.30
C TYR A 108 0.85 -1.13 17.09
N VAL A 109 1.01 -2.13 16.22
CA VAL A 109 1.77 -1.99 14.97
C VAL A 109 1.16 -0.90 14.10
N SER A 110 -0.17 -0.78 14.03
CA SER A 110 -0.83 0.27 13.23
C SER A 110 -0.65 1.68 13.82
N PHE A 111 -0.77 1.84 15.14
CA PHE A 111 -0.58 3.13 15.81
C PHE A 111 0.87 3.61 15.74
N SER A 112 1.84 2.70 15.91
CA SER A 112 3.26 3.01 15.80
C SER A 112 3.71 3.46 14.41
N ARG A 113 2.85 3.36 13.38
CA ARG A 113 3.18 3.90 12.04
C ARG A 113 3.07 5.41 11.94
N VAL A 114 2.32 6.07 12.82
CA VAL A 114 2.13 7.52 12.76
C VAL A 114 2.88 8.19 13.89
N ARG A 115 3.67 9.24 13.56
CA ARG A 115 4.49 9.95 14.55
C ARG A 115 3.70 10.85 15.50
N THR A 116 2.50 11.26 15.11
CA THR A 116 1.69 12.21 15.88
C THR A 116 0.24 11.73 15.95
N PRO A 117 -0.37 11.64 17.15
CA PRO A 117 -1.74 11.17 17.32
C PRO A 117 -2.76 11.98 16.51
N ARG A 118 -2.53 13.28 16.31
CA ARG A 118 -3.40 14.18 15.51
C ARG A 118 -3.52 13.76 14.04
N ASN A 119 -2.53 13.03 13.52
CA ASN A 119 -2.50 12.57 12.14
C ASN A 119 -3.04 11.14 12.00
N LEU A 120 -3.62 10.59 13.07
CA LEU A 120 -4.24 9.28 13.10
C LEU A 120 -5.75 9.44 13.19
N CYS A 121 -6.46 8.92 12.20
CA CYS A 121 -7.91 8.80 12.22
C CYS A 121 -8.30 7.34 12.48
N MET A 122 -9.37 7.13 13.23
CA MET A 122 -9.92 5.80 13.48
C MET A 122 -11.40 5.80 13.11
N TYR A 123 -11.79 4.85 12.27
CA TYR A 123 -13.18 4.62 11.91
C TYR A 123 -13.63 3.29 12.52
N ALA A 124 -14.53 3.36 13.52
CA ALA A 124 -14.98 2.20 14.30
C ALA A 124 -16.49 2.28 14.54
N PRO A 125 -17.33 1.95 13.53
CA PRO A 125 -18.78 2.14 13.62
C PRO A 125 -19.47 1.19 14.60
N ASN A 126 -18.97 -0.04 14.79
CA ASN A 126 -19.68 -1.10 15.54
C ASN A 126 -18.80 -1.93 16.51
N VAL A 127 -17.54 -1.57 16.77
CA VAL A 127 -16.59 -2.47 17.44
C VAL A 127 -16.13 -1.93 18.80
N LYS A 128 -16.51 -2.64 19.89
CA LYS A 128 -15.76 -2.65 21.15
C LYS A 128 -14.57 -3.60 20.97
N THR A 129 -13.47 -3.11 20.43
CA THR A 129 -12.29 -3.96 20.18
C THR A 129 -11.57 -4.21 21.51
N LYS A 130 -11.51 -5.47 21.96
CA LYS A 130 -10.61 -5.86 23.06
C LYS A 130 -9.18 -5.72 22.57
N SER A 131 -8.48 -4.69 23.02
CA SER A 131 -7.03 -4.62 22.87
C SER A 131 -6.42 -5.72 23.74
N VAL A 132 -5.94 -6.79 23.12
CA VAL A 132 -5.11 -7.78 23.82
C VAL A 132 -3.72 -7.18 23.89
N VAL A 133 -3.47 -6.40 24.94
CA VAL A 133 -2.15 -5.81 25.24
C VAL A 133 -1.42 -6.78 26.15
N HIS A 134 -0.19 -7.14 25.81
CA HIS A 134 0.67 -7.91 26.71
C HIS A 134 1.04 -7.04 27.93
N PRO A 135 0.89 -7.51 29.18
CA PRO A 135 1.10 -6.70 30.40
C PRO A 135 2.45 -5.97 30.45
N LYS A 136 3.50 -6.58 29.91
CA LYS A 136 4.86 -6.01 29.81
C LYS A 136 5.01 -4.77 28.89
N ALA A 137 3.99 -4.41 28.11
CA ALA A 137 4.03 -3.22 27.26
C ALA A 137 3.53 -1.94 27.97
N LEU A 138 3.11 -2.07 29.24
CA LEU A 138 2.58 -0.98 30.08
C LEU A 138 3.52 -0.59 31.23
N GLU A 139 4.70 -1.22 31.32
CA GLU A 139 5.81 -0.83 32.21
C GLU A 139 6.79 0.06 31.46
#